data_AF-A0A379B160-F1
#
_entry.id   AF-A0A379B160-F1
#
_cell.length_a   1.000
_cell.length_b   1.000
_cell.length_c   1.000
_cell.angle_alpha   90.00
_cell.angle_beta   90.00
_cell.angle_gamma   90.00
#
_symmetry.space_group_name_H-M   'P 1'
#
loop_
_entity.id
_entity.type
_entity.pdbx_description
1 polymer ?
#
loop_
_entity_poly.entity_id
_entity_poly.type
_entity_poly.pdbx_seq_one_letter_code
_entity_poly.pdbx_strand_id
1 'polypeptide(L)'
;MTDLHRQQEKEERRREQEHAQQNEVETMRVLAFDAGRKLAEIPREAKGNEPLLENYKKGIEESRKELEKTQDANQLTSANRLEREVERAIIEAQQVREAVGREKALANDFHRHAEPGETYRGRVIGRTNSFVIQADDSRHGEIILHERAAVSGAEKVQMNDHAEISYPHGRAGIVRNKQGAQHQHQRQMEKGGAGREHGR
;
A
#
# COMPACT_ATOMS: atom_id res chain seq x y z
N MET A 1 17.47 -2.92 -42.58
CA MET A 1 18.31 -2.07 -41.70
C MET A 1 17.51 -1.28 -40.66
N THR A 2 16.18 -1.31 -40.68
CA THR A 2 15.30 -0.57 -39.74
C THR A 2 14.99 -1.32 -38.44
N ASP A 3 15.02 -2.65 -38.44
CA ASP A 3 14.64 -3.45 -37.25
C ASP A 3 15.71 -3.47 -36.16
N LEU A 4 16.99 -3.38 -36.54
CA LEU A 4 18.10 -3.37 -35.58
C LEU A 4 18.11 -2.08 -34.75
N HIS A 5 17.84 -0.94 -35.39
CA HIS A 5 17.78 0.36 -34.72
C HIS A 5 16.58 0.44 -33.75
N ARG A 6 15.43 -0.10 -34.16
CA ARG A 6 14.22 -0.18 -33.31
C ARG A 6 14.40 -1.11 -32.11
N GLN A 7 15.17 -2.19 -32.26
CA GLN A 7 15.54 -3.07 -31.15
C GLN A 7 16.51 -2.39 -30.18
N GLN A 8 17.51 -1.69 -30.70
CA GLN A 8 18.46 -0.93 -29.87
C GLN A 8 17.77 0.18 -29.06
N GLU A 9 16.89 0.97 -29.67
CA GLU A 9 16.11 2.00 -28.96
C GLU A 9 15.21 1.40 -27.87
N LYS A 10 14.64 0.20 -28.11
CA LYS A 10 13.81 -0.48 -27.13
C LYS A 10 14.63 -1.00 -25.94
N GLU A 11 15.82 -1.53 -26.19
CA GLU A 11 16.73 -1.96 -25.12
C GLU A 11 17.28 -0.78 -24.32
N GLU A 12 17.62 0.32 -24.97
CA GLU A 12 18.10 1.54 -24.32
C GLU A 12 17.03 2.12 -23.38
N ARG A 13 15.79 2.28 -23.87
CA ARG A 13 14.66 2.69 -23.02
C ARG A 13 14.41 1.75 -21.85
N ARG A 14 14.58 0.44 -22.04
CA ARG A 14 14.42 -0.54 -20.95
C ARG A 14 15.51 -0.35 -19.89
N ARG A 15 16.77 -0.16 -20.30
CA ARG A 15 17.88 0.11 -19.39
C ARG A 15 17.72 1.42 -18.63
N GLU A 16 17.26 2.48 -19.31
CA GLU A 16 16.95 3.76 -18.66
C GLU A 16 15.86 3.61 -17.60
N GLN A 17 14.80 2.85 -17.89
CA GLN A 17 13.74 2.56 -16.92
C GLN A 17 14.26 1.72 -15.74
N GLU A 18 15.04 0.68 -16.00
CA GLU A 18 15.66 -0.15 -14.95
C GLU A 18 16.58 0.68 -14.05
N HIS A 19 17.40 1.58 -14.62
CA HIS A 19 18.28 2.46 -13.88
C HIS A 19 17.51 3.51 -13.06
N ALA A 20 16.45 4.09 -13.63
CA ALA A 20 15.58 5.02 -12.92
C ALA A 20 14.92 4.35 -11.71
N GLN A 21 14.44 3.12 -11.86
CA GLN A 21 13.86 2.33 -10.76
C GLN A 21 14.91 2.02 -9.68
N GLN A 22 16.12 1.64 -10.07
CA GLN A 22 17.20 1.38 -9.11
C GLN A 22 17.54 2.64 -8.28
N ASN A 23 17.66 3.79 -8.94
CA ASN A 23 17.92 5.07 -8.29
C ASN A 23 16.81 5.45 -7.31
N GLU A 24 15.54 5.24 -7.70
CA GLU A 24 14.40 5.51 -6.82
C GLU A 24 14.46 4.63 -5.57
N VAL A 25 14.71 3.32 -5.73
CA VAL A 25 14.83 2.38 -4.61
C VAL A 25 15.97 2.76 -3.67
N GLU A 26 17.12 3.14 -4.21
CA GLU A 26 18.27 3.58 -3.41
C GLU A 26 17.95 4.87 -2.64
N THR A 27 17.32 5.83 -3.30
CA THR A 27 16.87 7.08 -2.67
C THR A 27 15.93 6.79 -1.50
N MET A 28 14.96 5.89 -1.69
CA MET A 28 14.01 5.50 -0.65
C MET A 28 14.70 4.80 0.53
N ARG A 29 15.74 3.98 0.28
CA ARG A 29 16.54 3.35 1.34
C ARG A 29 17.28 4.38 2.19
N VAL A 30 17.90 5.38 1.55
CA VAL A 30 18.59 6.47 2.25
C VAL A 30 17.61 7.27 3.11
N LEU A 31 16.46 7.63 2.54
CA LEU A 31 15.42 8.36 3.27
C LEU A 31 14.88 7.59 4.49
N ALA A 32 14.67 6.29 4.34
CA ALA A 32 14.23 5.43 5.44
C ALA A 32 15.29 5.35 6.55
N PHE A 33 16.56 5.17 6.19
CA PHE A 33 17.66 5.16 7.14
C PHE A 33 17.78 6.50 7.90
N ASP A 34 17.76 7.62 7.18
CA ASP A 34 17.84 8.96 7.75
C ASP A 34 16.68 9.27 8.70
N ALA A 35 15.46 8.83 8.35
CA ALA A 35 14.30 8.96 9.22
C ALA A 35 14.49 8.19 10.54
N GLY A 36 15.03 6.96 10.47
CA GLY A 36 15.37 6.16 11.64
C GLY A 36 16.42 6.84 12.51
N ARG A 37 17.49 7.37 11.89
CA ARG A 37 18.56 8.08 12.59
C ARG A 37 18.06 9.32 13.34
N LYS A 38 17.12 10.05 12.73
CA LYS A 38 16.48 11.24 13.31
C LYS A 38 15.38 10.92 14.32
N LEU A 39 15.10 9.63 14.59
CA LEU A 39 13.98 9.17 15.41
C LEU A 39 12.64 9.79 14.95
N ALA A 40 12.49 9.99 13.64
CA ALA A 40 11.25 10.43 13.02
C ALA A 40 10.27 9.26 12.88
N GLU A 41 9.00 9.55 12.57
CA GLU A 41 8.01 8.50 12.29
C GLU A 41 8.42 7.63 11.09
N ILE A 42 7.96 6.36 11.09
CA ILE A 42 8.20 5.43 9.98
C ILE A 42 7.63 6.03 8.68
N PRO A 43 8.47 6.24 7.63
CA PRO A 43 8.01 6.74 6.35
C PRO A 43 6.88 5.88 5.77
N ARG A 44 5.90 6.50 5.11
CA ARG A 44 4.74 5.80 4.53
C ARG A 44 5.19 4.71 3.58
N GLU A 45 6.15 5.02 2.73
CA GLU A 45 6.67 4.16 1.69
C GLU A 45 7.44 2.96 2.26
N ALA A 46 7.97 3.08 3.48
CA ALA A 46 8.57 1.94 4.18
C ALA A 46 7.50 0.98 4.71
N LYS A 47 6.29 1.44 5.04
CA LYS A 47 5.24 0.56 5.59
C LYS A 47 4.80 -0.46 4.53
N GLY A 48 4.86 -1.74 4.89
CA GLY A 48 4.62 -2.85 3.96
C GLY A 48 5.87 -3.30 3.18
N ASN A 49 6.98 -2.53 3.24
CA ASN A 49 8.23 -2.79 2.54
C ASN A 49 9.34 -3.17 3.53
N GLU A 50 9.55 -4.47 3.70
CA GLU A 50 10.53 -5.01 4.67
C GLU A 50 11.95 -4.48 4.44
N PRO A 51 12.54 -4.46 3.22
CA PRO A 51 13.86 -3.85 3.00
C PRO A 51 14.00 -2.39 3.45
N LEU A 52 12.95 -1.58 3.29
CA LEU A 52 12.97 -0.19 3.75
C LEU A 52 12.85 -0.09 5.28
N LEU A 53 12.01 -0.94 5.89
CA LEU A 53 11.87 -1.01 7.34
C LEU A 53 13.15 -1.50 8.04
N GLU A 54 13.86 -2.46 7.45
CA GLU A 54 15.17 -2.90 7.94
C GLU A 54 16.20 -1.78 7.91
N ASN A 55 16.19 -0.93 6.87
CA ASN A 55 17.08 0.25 6.83
C ASN A 55 16.68 1.31 7.85
N TYR A 56 15.39 1.56 8.03
CA TYR A 56 14.89 2.44 9.09
C TYR A 56 15.30 1.94 10.48
N LYS A 57 15.18 0.63 10.74
CA LYS A 57 15.61 -0.02 11.99
C LYS A 57 17.11 0.20 12.25
N LYS A 58 17.97 0.01 11.24
CA LYS A 58 19.42 0.30 11.34
C LYS A 58 19.69 1.76 11.71
N GLY A 59 18.92 2.70 11.15
CA GLY A 59 19.00 4.12 11.52
C GLY A 59 18.71 4.36 13.00
N ILE A 60 17.67 3.71 13.55
CA ILE A 60 17.36 3.80 14.98
C ILE A 60 18.50 3.20 15.82
N GLU A 61 19.01 2.03 15.45
CA GLU A 61 20.13 1.38 16.14
C GLU A 61 21.39 2.27 16.19
N GLU A 62 21.66 3.02 15.12
CA GLU A 62 22.77 3.98 15.08
C GLU A 62 22.51 5.17 16.01
N SER A 63 21.33 5.77 15.94
CA SER A 63 20.90 6.86 16.82
C SER A 63 21.02 6.45 18.28
N ARG A 64 20.55 5.25 18.62
CA ARG A 64 20.63 4.69 19.98
C ARG A 64 22.06 4.56 20.48
N LYS A 65 23.00 4.06 19.66
CA LYS A 65 24.43 3.98 20.03
C LYS A 65 25.03 5.36 20.31
N GLU A 66 24.56 6.42 19.65
CA GLU A 66 24.97 7.79 19.92
C GLU A 66 24.32 8.31 21.23
N LEU A 67 23.05 8.00 21.46
CA LEU A 67 22.29 8.41 22.63
C LEU A 67 22.76 7.74 23.93
N GLU A 68 23.22 6.49 23.86
CA GLU A 68 23.82 5.79 25.00
C GLU A 68 25.09 6.49 25.51
N LYS A 69 25.81 7.23 24.64
CA LYS A 69 26.97 8.04 25.02
C LYS A 69 26.59 9.36 25.67
N THR A 70 25.46 9.93 25.26
CA THR A 70 24.99 11.26 25.71
C THR A 70 24.00 11.20 26.87
N GLN A 71 23.49 10.01 27.20
CA GLN A 71 22.55 9.73 28.29
C GLN A 71 21.22 10.52 28.20
N ASP A 72 20.75 10.85 26.99
CA ASP A 72 19.45 11.50 26.79
C ASP A 72 18.30 10.48 26.94
N ALA A 73 17.70 10.45 28.15
CA ALA A 73 16.63 9.51 28.50
C ALA A 73 15.35 9.68 27.67
N ASN A 74 15.03 10.90 27.20
CA ASN A 74 13.81 11.17 26.43
C ASN A 74 13.95 10.61 25.01
N GLN A 75 15.12 10.82 24.39
CA GLN A 75 15.44 10.28 23.08
C GLN A 75 15.56 8.75 23.12
N LEU A 76 16.15 8.18 24.17
CA LEU A 76 16.20 6.73 24.38
C LEU A 76 14.80 6.10 24.50
N THR A 77 13.89 6.76 25.19
CA THR A 77 12.49 6.30 25.29
C THR A 77 11.81 6.33 23.92
N SER A 78 12.05 7.38 23.14
CA SER A 78 11.52 7.51 21.78
C SER A 78 12.07 6.44 20.85
N ALA A 79 13.38 6.18 20.91
CA ALA A 79 14.03 5.09 20.17
C ALA A 79 13.43 3.73 20.51
N ASN A 80 13.27 3.39 21.78
CA ASN A 80 12.66 2.13 22.21
C ASN A 80 11.21 1.96 21.73
N ARG A 81 10.44 3.05 21.68
CA ARG A 81 9.09 3.03 21.13
C ARG A 81 9.12 2.72 19.63
N LEU A 82 9.96 3.44 18.89
CA LEU A 82 10.09 3.28 17.44
C LEU A 82 10.65 1.91 17.04
N GLU A 83 11.58 1.34 17.82
CA GLU A 83 12.08 -0.04 17.64
C GLU A 83 10.92 -1.06 17.67
N ARG A 84 10.03 -0.95 18.66
CA ARG A 84 8.86 -1.83 18.78
C ARG A 84 7.86 -1.61 17.64
N GLU A 85 7.69 -0.37 17.20
CA GLU A 85 6.81 -0.04 16.07
C GLU A 85 7.37 -0.61 14.75
N VAL A 86 8.67 -0.46 14.48
CA VAL A 86 9.29 -1.00 13.27
C VAL A 86 9.30 -2.53 13.28
N GLU A 87 9.53 -3.19 14.42
CA GLU A 87 9.44 -4.66 14.50
C GLU A 87 8.05 -5.18 14.16
N ARG A 88 7.00 -4.52 14.65
CA ARG A 88 5.62 -4.85 14.25
C ARG A 88 5.38 -4.60 12.77
N ALA A 89 5.90 -3.49 12.24
CA ALA A 89 5.78 -3.17 10.83
C ALA A 89 6.53 -4.18 9.94
N ILE A 90 7.68 -4.71 10.37
CA ILE A 90 8.44 -5.74 9.65
C ILE A 90 7.65 -7.03 9.56
N ILE A 91 7.06 -7.49 10.67
CA ILE A 91 6.18 -8.68 10.69
C ILE A 91 5.01 -8.50 9.72
N GLU A 92 4.40 -7.32 9.71
CA GLU A 92 3.33 -6.99 8.79
C GLU A 92 3.79 -6.94 7.33
N ALA A 93 4.97 -6.37 7.05
CA ALA A 93 5.57 -6.35 5.72
C ALA A 93 5.90 -7.76 5.20
N GLN A 94 6.25 -8.70 6.08
CA GLN A 94 6.42 -10.11 5.71
C GLN A 94 5.10 -10.74 5.26
N GLN A 95 3.98 -10.45 5.93
CA GLN A 95 2.65 -10.89 5.50
C GLN A 95 2.27 -10.27 4.14
N VAL A 96 2.63 -9.01 3.91
CA VAL A 96 2.46 -8.37 2.59
C VAL A 96 3.26 -9.11 1.54
N ARG A 97 4.55 -9.35 1.78
CA ARG A 97 5.45 -10.08 0.88
C ARG A 97 4.94 -11.48 0.56
N GLU A 98 4.38 -12.19 1.54
CA GLU A 98 3.78 -13.52 1.34
C GLU A 98 2.49 -13.47 0.51
N ALA A 99 1.63 -12.47 0.74
CA ALA A 99 0.44 -12.26 -0.09
C ALA A 99 0.81 -11.97 -1.54
N VAL A 100 1.78 -11.08 -1.77
CA VAL A 100 2.32 -10.78 -3.11
C VAL A 100 2.98 -12.02 -3.70
N GLY A 101 3.78 -12.75 -2.93
CA GLY A 101 4.48 -13.98 -3.33
C GLY A 101 3.55 -15.04 -3.91
N ARG A 102 2.36 -15.19 -3.35
CA ARG A 102 1.32 -16.10 -3.88
C ARG A 102 0.75 -15.66 -5.22
N GLU A 103 0.84 -14.37 -5.54
CA GLU A 103 0.33 -13.76 -6.77
C GLU A 103 1.40 -13.63 -7.89
N LYS A 104 2.68 -13.84 -7.57
CA LYS A 104 3.87 -13.55 -8.40
C LYS A 104 3.94 -14.21 -9.78
N ALA A 105 2.99 -15.05 -10.18
CA ALA A 105 2.88 -15.41 -11.60
C ALA A 105 2.61 -14.18 -12.49
N LEU A 106 2.10 -13.08 -11.93
CA LEU A 106 1.67 -11.89 -12.66
C LEU A 106 2.12 -10.54 -12.07
N ALA A 107 2.68 -10.50 -10.84
CA ALA A 107 2.95 -9.26 -10.10
C ALA A 107 4.41 -8.81 -10.19
N ASN A 108 4.63 -7.51 -10.38
CA ASN A 108 5.93 -6.89 -10.17
C ASN A 108 6.28 -6.96 -8.67
N ASP A 109 7.56 -7.16 -8.34
CA ASP A 109 8.04 -7.27 -6.96
C ASP A 109 7.81 -6.00 -6.11
N PHE A 110 7.37 -4.90 -6.75
CA PHE A 110 7.05 -3.64 -6.11
C PHE A 110 5.54 -3.48 -5.90
N HIS A 111 5.16 -3.38 -4.63
CA HIS A 111 3.85 -2.87 -4.23
C HIS A 111 3.96 -1.36 -3.97
N ARG A 112 2.88 -0.63 -4.23
CA ARG A 112 2.77 0.82 -4.01
C ARG A 112 1.59 1.13 -3.10
N HIS A 113 1.66 2.25 -2.38
CA HIS A 113 0.50 2.73 -1.64
C HIS A 113 -0.54 3.33 -2.58
N ALA A 114 -1.81 3.24 -2.20
CA ALA A 114 -2.90 3.85 -2.92
C ALA A 114 -2.81 5.38 -2.86
N GLU A 115 -2.91 6.05 -4.00
CA GLU A 115 -2.77 7.50 -4.11
C GLU A 115 -4.12 8.24 -4.07
N PRO A 116 -4.16 9.47 -3.53
CA PRO A 116 -5.34 10.32 -3.60
C PRO A 116 -5.80 10.58 -5.04
N GLY A 117 -7.12 10.62 -5.26
CA GLY A 117 -7.71 10.85 -6.58
C GLY A 117 -7.77 9.60 -7.47
N GLU A 118 -7.09 8.52 -7.09
CA GLU A 118 -7.05 7.29 -7.88
C GLU A 118 -8.19 6.33 -7.53
N THR A 119 -8.51 5.47 -8.48
CA THR A 119 -9.45 4.35 -8.29
C THR A 119 -8.79 3.07 -8.76
N TYR A 120 -8.77 2.08 -7.88
CA TYR A 120 -8.14 0.79 -8.11
C TYR A 120 -9.22 -0.29 -8.18
N ARG A 121 -9.07 -1.21 -9.13
CA ARG A 121 -10.06 -2.26 -9.39
C ARG A 121 -9.34 -3.57 -9.55
N GLY A 122 -9.75 -4.56 -8.77
CA GLY A 122 -9.28 -5.90 -8.99
C GLY A 122 -9.40 -6.78 -7.76
N ARG A 123 -8.68 -7.89 -7.78
CA ARG A 123 -8.79 -8.91 -6.77
C ARG A 123 -7.99 -8.59 -5.53
N VAL A 124 -8.58 -8.83 -4.37
CA VAL A 124 -7.91 -8.70 -3.08
C VAL A 124 -7.14 -9.97 -2.79
N ILE A 125 -5.82 -9.86 -2.74
CA ILE A 125 -4.89 -10.99 -2.62
C ILE A 125 -4.45 -11.24 -1.18
N GLY A 126 -4.67 -10.27 -0.29
CA GLY A 126 -4.30 -10.40 1.11
C GLY A 126 -4.83 -9.27 1.97
N ARG A 127 -4.77 -9.49 3.29
CA ARG A 127 -5.13 -8.52 4.32
C ARG A 127 -4.18 -8.67 5.49
N THR A 128 -3.75 -7.56 6.03
CA THR A 128 -3.00 -7.47 7.28
C THR A 128 -3.78 -6.59 8.26
N ASN A 129 -3.20 -6.25 9.42
CA ASN A 129 -3.87 -5.37 10.38
C ASN A 129 -4.05 -3.95 9.85
N SER A 130 -3.07 -3.46 9.08
CA SER A 130 -2.99 -2.11 8.55
C SER A 130 -3.35 -2.02 7.08
N PHE A 131 -3.27 -3.11 6.30
CA PHE A 131 -3.42 -3.06 4.84
C PHE A 131 -4.48 -4.01 4.27
N VAL A 132 -5.17 -3.54 3.24
CA VAL A 132 -5.79 -4.39 2.23
C VAL A 132 -4.84 -4.42 1.03
N ILE A 133 -4.53 -5.62 0.54
CA ILE A 133 -3.57 -5.84 -0.54
C ILE A 133 -4.37 -6.24 -1.77
N GLN A 134 -4.33 -5.41 -2.81
CA GLN A 134 -5.09 -5.58 -4.03
C GLN A 134 -4.16 -5.73 -5.23
N ALA A 135 -4.41 -6.72 -6.08
CA ALA A 135 -3.87 -6.76 -7.43
C ALA A 135 -4.78 -5.92 -8.33
N ASP A 136 -4.24 -4.91 -9.00
CA ASP A 136 -5.01 -4.04 -9.91
C ASP A 136 -5.14 -4.70 -11.29
N ASP A 137 -6.37 -4.99 -11.71
CA ASP A 137 -6.68 -5.56 -13.02
C ASP A 137 -6.43 -4.54 -14.14
N SER A 138 -6.50 -3.24 -13.83
CA SER A 138 -6.33 -2.16 -14.80
C SER A 138 -4.86 -1.94 -15.16
N ARG A 139 -3.95 -2.38 -14.28
CA ARG A 139 -2.50 -2.18 -14.37
C ARG A 139 -1.83 -3.51 -14.12
N HIS A 140 -1.62 -4.26 -15.19
CA HIS A 140 -1.06 -5.61 -15.13
C HIS A 140 0.19 -5.67 -14.23
N GLY A 141 0.06 -6.40 -13.14
CA GLY A 141 1.14 -6.67 -12.20
C GLY A 141 1.40 -5.60 -11.16
N GLU A 142 0.58 -4.54 -11.07
CA GLU A 142 0.64 -3.60 -9.95
C GLU A 142 -0.08 -4.16 -8.72
N ILE A 143 0.62 -4.17 -7.59
CA ILE A 143 0.04 -4.44 -6.28
C ILE A 143 -0.15 -3.11 -5.54
N ILE A 144 -1.37 -2.89 -5.06
CA ILE A 144 -1.77 -1.69 -4.34
C ILE A 144 -2.01 -2.03 -2.87
N LEU A 145 -1.33 -1.29 -2.00
CA LEU A 145 -1.57 -1.29 -0.56
C LEU A 145 -2.54 -0.17 -0.19
N HIS A 146 -3.64 -0.57 0.43
CA HIS A 146 -4.65 0.33 0.95
C HIS A 146 -4.60 0.35 2.46
N GLU A 147 -4.37 1.52 3.07
CA GLU A 147 -4.45 1.68 4.52
C GLU A 147 -5.88 1.39 5.01
N ARG A 148 -6.05 0.33 5.80
CA ARG A 148 -7.36 -0.12 6.32
C ARG A 148 -8.06 0.98 7.13
N ALA A 149 -7.31 1.71 7.94
CA ALA A 149 -7.85 2.80 8.74
C ALA A 149 -8.37 3.97 7.89
N ALA A 150 -7.85 4.13 6.67
CA ALA A 150 -8.21 5.20 5.76
C ALA A 150 -9.32 4.79 4.78
N VAL A 151 -9.71 3.51 4.73
CA VAL A 151 -10.67 2.98 3.76
C VAL A 151 -11.99 2.58 4.44
N SER A 152 -13.04 3.32 4.12
CA SER A 152 -14.41 3.01 4.56
C SER A 152 -14.91 1.73 3.87
N GLY A 153 -15.31 0.73 4.67
CA GLY A 153 -15.77 -0.56 4.18
C GLY A 153 -14.66 -1.60 4.01
N ALA A 154 -13.40 -1.30 4.38
CA ALA A 154 -12.28 -2.24 4.30
C ALA A 154 -12.50 -3.52 5.13
N GLU A 155 -13.36 -3.48 6.15
CA GLU A 155 -13.75 -4.64 6.94
C GLU A 155 -14.54 -5.67 6.13
N LYS A 156 -15.33 -5.20 5.15
CA LYS A 156 -16.23 -6.02 4.32
C LYS A 156 -15.53 -6.70 3.15
N VAL A 157 -14.31 -6.28 2.86
CA VAL A 157 -13.50 -6.82 1.76
C VAL A 157 -12.85 -8.12 2.23
N GLN A 158 -13.11 -9.24 1.54
CA GLN A 158 -12.50 -10.52 1.83
C GLN A 158 -11.40 -10.87 0.83
N MET A 159 -10.55 -11.82 1.21
CA MET A 159 -9.55 -12.37 0.31
C MET A 159 -10.27 -13.06 -0.86
N ASN A 160 -9.76 -12.85 -2.08
CA ASN A 160 -10.33 -13.24 -3.37
C ASN A 160 -11.56 -12.46 -3.85
N ASP A 161 -12.06 -11.49 -3.07
CA ASP A 161 -13.09 -10.59 -3.56
C ASP A 161 -12.54 -9.67 -4.66
N HIS A 162 -13.38 -9.37 -5.64
CA HIS A 162 -13.15 -8.23 -6.53
C HIS A 162 -13.75 -6.97 -5.90
N ALA A 163 -12.88 -6.03 -5.57
CA ALA A 163 -13.26 -4.75 -4.99
C ALA A 163 -12.89 -3.60 -5.93
N GLU A 164 -13.65 -2.52 -5.88
CA GLU A 164 -13.25 -1.22 -6.39
C GLU A 164 -12.99 -0.31 -5.20
N ILE A 165 -11.78 0.22 -5.06
CA ILE A 165 -11.42 1.13 -3.98
C ILE A 165 -11.04 2.47 -4.60
N SER A 166 -11.82 3.50 -4.31
CA SER A 166 -11.66 4.86 -4.85
C SER A 166 -11.29 5.85 -3.77
N TYR A 167 -10.41 6.82 -4.07
CA TYR A 167 -9.96 7.87 -3.15
C TYR A 167 -10.40 9.27 -3.61
N PRO A 168 -11.71 9.59 -3.60
CA PRO A 168 -12.23 10.84 -4.18
C PRO A 168 -11.86 12.10 -3.37
N HIS A 169 -11.60 11.96 -2.07
CA HIS A 169 -11.36 13.08 -1.16
C HIS A 169 -10.08 12.86 -0.37
N GLY A 170 -8.95 13.14 -1.00
CA GLY A 170 -7.64 12.98 -0.36
C GLY A 170 -7.34 11.50 -0.07
N ARG A 171 -6.92 11.21 1.16
CA ARG A 171 -6.50 9.85 1.58
C ARG A 171 -7.65 8.96 2.04
N ALA A 172 -8.89 9.47 2.07
CA ALA A 172 -10.05 8.68 2.46
C ALA A 172 -10.54 7.82 1.29
N GLY A 173 -10.35 6.50 1.41
CA GLY A 173 -10.80 5.53 0.43
C GLY A 173 -12.21 5.03 0.71
N ILE A 174 -12.93 4.65 -0.35
CA ILE A 174 -14.29 4.10 -0.29
C ILE A 174 -14.30 2.81 -1.09
N VAL A 175 -14.70 1.72 -0.43
CA VAL A 175 -14.97 0.43 -1.08
C VAL A 175 -16.32 0.47 -1.77
N ARG A 176 -16.32 0.21 -3.09
CA ARG A 176 -17.51 0.00 -3.90
C ARG A 176 -17.64 -1.49 -4.23
N ASN A 177 -18.52 -2.18 -3.50
CA ASN A 177 -18.85 -3.57 -3.79
C ASN A 177 -19.92 -3.63 -4.89
N LYS A 178 -19.64 -4.35 -5.99
CA LYS A 178 -20.64 -4.61 -7.05
C LYS A 178 -21.89 -5.34 -6.51
N GLN A 179 -21.74 -6.17 -5.47
CA GLN A 179 -22.86 -6.93 -4.88
C GLN A 179 -23.79 -6.08 -3.99
N GLY A 180 -23.31 -4.95 -3.44
CA GLY A 180 -24.16 -4.06 -2.63
C GLY A 180 -25.09 -3.18 -3.47
N ALA A 181 -24.74 -2.92 -4.73
CA ALA A 181 -25.52 -2.08 -5.64
C ALA A 181 -26.84 -2.73 -6.07
N GLN A 182 -26.91 -4.07 -6.12
CA GLN A 182 -28.17 -4.76 -6.41
C GLN A 182 -29.18 -4.65 -5.26
N HIS A 183 -28.72 -4.71 -4.00
CA HIS A 183 -29.62 -4.63 -2.84
C HIS A 183 -30.13 -3.20 -2.57
N GLN A 184 -29.41 -2.15 -2.95
CA GLN A 184 -29.91 -0.77 -2.84
C GLN A 184 -30.96 -0.44 -3.91
N HIS A 185 -30.79 -0.90 -5.16
CA HIS A 185 -31.82 -0.72 -6.18
C HIS A 185 -33.11 -1.51 -5.89
N GLN A 186 -33.00 -2.68 -5.28
CA GLN A 186 -34.19 -3.47 -4.90
C GLN A 186 -34.99 -2.81 -3.76
N ARG A 187 -34.32 -2.24 -2.76
CA ARG A 187 -35.00 -1.53 -1.65
C ARG A 187 -35.61 -0.18 -2.05
N GLN A 188 -35.09 0.47 -3.10
CA GLN A 188 -35.71 1.67 -3.66
C GLN A 188 -36.94 1.36 -4.51
N MET A 189 -36.99 0.21 -5.18
CA MET A 189 -38.19 -0.23 -5.92
C MET A 189 -39.33 -0.68 -4.98
N GLU A 190 -39.03 -1.32 -3.85
CA GLU A 190 -40.07 -1.74 -2.89
C GLU A 190 -40.72 -0.57 -2.12
N LYS A 191 -40.00 0.55 -1.91
CA LYS A 191 -40.57 1.74 -1.25
C LYS A 191 -41.32 2.69 -2.19
N GLY A 192 -41.22 2.50 -3.51
CA GLY A 192 -41.94 3.32 -4.50
C GLY A 192 -43.32 2.78 -4.91
N GLY A 193 -43.66 1.54 -4.53
CA GLY A 193 -44.87 0.84 -5.03
C GLY A 193 -46.10 0.88 -4.11
N ALA A 194 -46.00 1.31 -2.86
CA ALA A 194 -47.08 1.21 -1.87
C ALA A 194 -47.80 2.54 -1.61
N GLY A 195 -48.24 3.22 -2.67
CA GLY A 195 -48.83 4.56 -2.53
C GLY A 195 -49.74 4.99 -3.67
N ARG A 196 -50.69 4.15 -4.10
CA ARG A 196 -51.86 4.59 -4.87
C ARG A 196 -52.97 3.54 -4.79
N GLU A 197 -53.97 3.84 -3.98
CA GLU A 197 -55.42 3.67 -4.25
C GLU A 197 -56.15 3.57 -2.92
N HIS A 198 -56.85 4.63 -2.53
CA HIS A 198 -58.20 4.61 -1.97
C HIS A 198 -58.64 6.05 -1.73
N GLY A 199 -59.60 6.50 -2.53
CA GLY A 199 -60.15 7.84 -2.43
C GLY A 199 -61.18 8.11 -3.50
N ARG A 200 -62.29 7.37 -3.46
CA ARG A 200 -63.64 7.81 -3.83
C ARG A 200 -64.66 6.89 -3.17
#